data_AF-A0A661Z2G2-F1
#
_entry.id   AF-A0A661Z2G2-F1
#
_cell.length_a   1.000
_cell.length_b   1.000
_cell.length_c   1.000
_cell.angle_alpha   90.00
_cell.angle_beta   90.00
_cell.angle_gamma   90.00
#
_symmetry.space_group_name_H-M   'P 1'
#
loop_
_entity.id
_entity.type
_entity.pdbx_description
1 polymer ?
#
loop_
_entity_poly.entity_id
_entity_poly.type
_entity_poly.pdbx_seq_one_letter_code
_entity_poly.pdbx_strand_id
1 'polypeptide(L)'
;MINYKEEFKKISHNVEEGDYKSVVSKSAWLLEQGLKQLYKDQFEYYEREDCNDDEYNALNIIIEKEFVNFDIDKATLGYIVKFYHLTRFFDIVQNRLDVRLTFTRKLPWKHIVTKRNTIAHDDCIIKKDVAIDFIHYAKVFIYETEIDDRYGDSLKSNKCHECRSIVKGEWNYCANCGSDLSVKCKKCGSELKQSWSICPECKRPRSGVKVKDPIQMYQYYCEAVWADGILTKEEKHFLELKREELGLSHETAHEVERLYTPIEAIMFRVAVEATLVDGVIDEDERVYLRKQAEVMGVSREIANEIFNACLTIDSVEDLYKENKSKVIVMNTLKQNTN
;
A
#
# COMPACT_ATOMS: atom_id res chain seq x y z
N MET A 1 10.97 -21.87 14.71
CA MET A 1 10.64 -20.44 14.51
C MET A 1 11.92 -19.68 14.18
N ILE A 2 11.92 -18.89 13.10
CA ILE A 2 13.10 -18.16 12.61
C ILE A 2 13.32 -16.91 13.46
N ASN A 3 14.59 -16.58 13.74
CA ASN A 3 14.95 -15.32 14.38
C ASN A 3 15.33 -14.28 13.30
N TYR A 4 14.33 -13.62 12.72
CA TYR A 4 14.53 -12.69 11.60
C TYR A 4 15.51 -11.56 11.94
N LYS A 5 15.52 -11.10 13.19
CA LYS A 5 16.49 -10.09 13.67
C LYS A 5 17.93 -10.55 13.56
N GLU A 6 18.24 -11.79 13.95
CA GLU A 6 19.59 -12.35 13.80
C GLU A 6 19.94 -12.58 12.34
N GLU A 7 18.99 -13.06 11.53
CA GLU A 7 19.21 -13.25 10.09
C GLU A 7 19.48 -11.93 9.37
N PHE A 8 18.77 -10.85 9.69
CA PHE A 8 19.06 -9.53 9.13
C PHE A 8 20.43 -8.96 9.58
N LYS A 9 20.92 -9.30 10.77
CA LYS A 9 22.29 -8.96 11.19
C LYS A 9 23.31 -9.68 10.32
N LYS A 10 23.12 -10.99 10.09
CA LYS A 10 23.99 -11.77 9.19
C LYS A 10 23.96 -11.20 7.77
N ILE A 11 22.78 -10.86 7.26
CA ILE A 11 22.64 -10.25 5.93
C ILE A 11 23.37 -8.90 5.87
N SER A 12 23.26 -8.07 6.92
CA SER A 12 23.96 -6.77 6.97
C SER A 12 25.48 -6.94 6.95
N HIS A 13 26.00 -7.95 7.67
CA HIS A 13 27.42 -8.28 7.63
C HIS A 13 27.88 -8.71 6.22
N ASN A 14 27.11 -9.56 5.54
CA ASN A 14 27.41 -9.95 4.15
C ASN A 14 27.42 -8.75 3.18
N VAL A 15 26.63 -7.68 3.44
CA VAL A 15 26.70 -6.44 2.65
C VAL A 15 28.04 -5.72 2.86
N GLU A 16 28.55 -5.69 4.09
CA GLU A 16 29.84 -5.06 4.43
C GLU A 16 31.01 -5.80 3.77
N GLU A 17 30.94 -7.12 3.68
CA GLU A 17 31.93 -7.98 3.01
C GLU A 17 31.84 -7.96 1.48
N GLY A 18 30.80 -7.34 0.91
CA GLY A 18 30.58 -7.32 -0.54
C GLY A 18 30.04 -8.62 -1.12
N ASP A 19 29.58 -9.56 -0.28
CA ASP A 19 28.96 -10.83 -0.69
C ASP A 19 27.47 -10.64 -1.04
N TYR A 20 27.23 -9.90 -2.11
CA TYR A 20 25.89 -9.55 -2.58
C TYR A 20 25.07 -10.75 -3.06
N LYS A 21 25.73 -11.82 -3.53
CA LYS A 21 25.07 -13.07 -3.94
C LYS A 21 24.38 -13.71 -2.73
N SER A 22 25.11 -13.88 -1.63
CA SER A 22 24.53 -14.42 -0.40
C SER A 22 23.48 -13.50 0.22
N VAL A 23 23.62 -12.17 0.10
CA VAL A 23 22.60 -11.21 0.56
C VAL A 23 21.26 -11.47 -0.13
N VAL A 24 21.26 -11.57 -1.46
CA VAL A 24 20.04 -11.83 -2.23
C VAL A 24 19.49 -13.22 -1.92
N SER A 25 20.32 -14.26 -1.87
CA SER A 25 19.89 -15.63 -1.54
C SER A 25 19.25 -15.72 -0.15
N LYS A 26 19.89 -15.14 0.87
CA LYS A 26 19.37 -15.15 2.25
C LYS A 26 18.09 -14.33 2.38
N SER A 27 18.00 -13.16 1.74
CA SER A 27 16.80 -12.32 1.78
C SER A 27 15.62 -12.99 1.08
N ALA A 28 15.84 -13.64 -0.07
CA ALA A 28 14.82 -14.41 -0.76
C ALA A 28 14.38 -15.65 0.03
N TRP A 29 15.31 -16.29 0.75
CA TRP A 29 14.99 -17.36 1.68
C TRP A 29 14.11 -16.87 2.85
N LEU A 30 14.41 -15.69 3.44
CA LEU A 30 13.55 -15.10 4.48
C LEU A 30 12.13 -14.83 3.98
N LEU A 31 11.97 -14.32 2.75
CA LEU A 31 10.66 -14.14 2.12
C LEU A 31 9.92 -15.49 1.96
N GLU A 32 10.63 -16.53 1.50
CA GLU A 32 10.05 -17.87 1.36
C GLU A 32 9.55 -18.40 2.71
N GLN A 33 10.39 -18.32 3.75
CA GLN A 33 10.03 -18.81 5.07
C GLN A 33 8.90 -17.99 5.71
N GLY A 34 8.90 -16.69 5.49
CA GLY A 34 7.81 -15.82 5.91
C GLY A 34 6.49 -16.21 5.26
N LEU A 35 6.46 -16.42 3.94
CA LEU A 35 5.25 -16.91 3.25
C LEU A 35 4.80 -18.30 3.74
N LYS A 36 5.73 -19.20 4.09
CA LYS A 36 5.39 -20.51 4.69
C LYS A 36 4.76 -20.33 6.07
N GLN A 37 5.32 -19.47 6.91
CA GLN A 37 4.79 -19.20 8.24
C GLN A 37 3.40 -18.56 8.16
N LEU A 38 3.22 -17.56 7.30
CA LEU A 38 1.94 -16.87 7.11
C LEU A 38 0.83 -17.81 6.65
N TYR A 39 1.17 -18.78 5.79
CA TYR A 39 0.25 -19.85 5.40
C TYR A 39 -0.16 -20.68 6.62
N LYS A 40 0.81 -21.17 7.40
CA LYS A 40 0.55 -22.01 8.57
C LYS A 40 -0.29 -21.29 9.61
N ASP A 41 0.05 -20.05 9.93
CA ASP A 41 -0.68 -19.23 10.90
C ASP A 41 -2.16 -19.04 10.48
N GLN A 42 -2.42 -18.91 9.18
CA GLN A 42 -3.77 -18.78 8.66
C GLN A 42 -4.57 -20.09 8.73
N PHE A 43 -3.94 -21.24 8.44
CA PHE A 43 -4.61 -22.53 8.57
C PHE A 43 -4.84 -22.91 10.04
N GLU A 44 -3.87 -22.67 10.92
CA GLU A 44 -4.04 -22.82 12.37
C GLU A 44 -5.13 -21.89 12.94
N TYR A 45 -5.36 -20.73 12.32
CA TYR A 45 -6.49 -19.88 12.66
C TYR A 45 -7.83 -20.54 12.27
N TYR A 46 -7.93 -21.06 11.04
CA TYR A 46 -9.14 -21.75 10.58
C TYR A 46 -9.48 -23.00 11.41
N GLU A 47 -8.47 -23.76 11.84
CA GLU A 47 -8.68 -24.94 12.68
C GLU A 47 -9.18 -24.61 14.10
N ARG A 48 -8.83 -23.43 14.64
CA ARG A 48 -9.18 -23.03 16.00
C ARG A 48 -10.57 -22.44 16.15
N GLU A 49 -11.01 -21.65 15.17
CA GLU A 49 -12.25 -20.88 15.27
C GLU A 49 -13.50 -21.70 14.92
N ASP A 50 -13.36 -23.01 14.62
CA ASP A 50 -14.44 -23.90 14.11
C ASP A 50 -15.28 -23.19 13.03
N CYS A 51 -14.59 -22.38 12.24
CA CYS A 51 -15.21 -21.51 11.28
C CYS A 51 -15.60 -22.40 10.09
N ASN A 52 -16.89 -22.70 10.00
CA ASN A 52 -17.53 -23.21 8.80
C ASN A 52 -17.56 -22.09 7.75
N ASP A 53 -16.37 -21.69 7.32
CA ASP A 53 -16.12 -20.52 6.51
C ASP A 53 -16.16 -20.93 5.04
N ASP A 54 -17.11 -20.34 4.31
CA ASP A 54 -17.20 -20.50 2.86
C ASP A 54 -15.87 -20.13 2.18
N GLU A 55 -15.07 -19.21 2.75
CA GLU A 55 -13.73 -18.87 2.25
C GLU A 55 -12.74 -20.03 2.38
N TYR A 56 -12.74 -20.75 3.51
CA TYR A 56 -11.86 -21.91 3.72
C TYR A 56 -12.19 -23.06 2.78
N ASN A 57 -13.49 -23.35 2.64
CA ASN A 57 -13.97 -24.38 1.72
C ASN A 57 -13.63 -24.03 0.25
N ALA A 58 -13.84 -22.77 -0.14
CA ALA A 58 -13.47 -22.29 -1.48
C ALA A 58 -11.96 -22.41 -1.72
N LEU A 59 -11.13 -22.07 -0.72
CA LEU A 59 -9.67 -22.21 -0.80
C LEU A 59 -9.24 -23.67 -0.99
N ASN A 60 -9.82 -24.60 -0.22
CA ASN A 60 -9.51 -26.03 -0.33
C ASN A 60 -9.87 -26.59 -1.72
N ILE A 61 -11.01 -26.18 -2.28
CA ILE A 61 -11.41 -26.57 -3.65
C ILE A 61 -10.35 -26.10 -4.67
N ILE A 62 -9.84 -24.88 -4.52
CA ILE A 62 -8.79 -24.36 -5.43
C ILE A 62 -7.48 -25.12 -5.22
N ILE A 63 -7.09 -25.43 -3.97
CA ILE A 63 -5.90 -26.22 -3.66
C ILE A 63 -5.98 -27.59 -4.32
N GLU A 64 -7.07 -28.32 -4.13
CA GLU A 64 -7.27 -29.66 -4.70
C GLU A 64 -7.22 -29.65 -6.23
N LYS A 65 -7.79 -28.62 -6.85
CA LYS A 65 -7.88 -28.52 -8.31
C LYS A 65 -6.57 -28.07 -8.98
N GLU A 66 -5.93 -27.03 -8.45
CA GLU A 66 -4.82 -26.34 -9.11
C GLU A 66 -3.45 -26.70 -8.52
N PHE A 67 -3.41 -27.28 -7.31
CA PHE A 67 -2.19 -27.57 -6.56
C PHE A 67 -2.20 -29.01 -6.00
N VAL A 68 -2.32 -30.00 -6.90
CA VAL A 68 -2.29 -31.42 -6.54
C VAL A 68 -1.03 -31.74 -5.73
N ASN A 69 -1.21 -32.31 -4.53
CA ASN A 69 -0.14 -32.60 -3.56
C ASN A 69 0.61 -31.35 -3.06
N PHE A 70 -0.08 -30.22 -2.88
CA PHE A 70 0.52 -29.03 -2.29
C PHE A 70 1.05 -29.32 -0.89
N ASP A 71 2.37 -29.25 -0.74
CA ASP A 71 3.07 -29.35 0.54
C ASP A 71 3.83 -28.03 0.77
N ILE A 72 3.30 -27.21 1.68
CA ILE A 72 3.85 -25.88 1.96
C ILE A 72 5.30 -25.95 2.44
N ASP A 73 5.71 -27.03 3.11
CA ASP A 73 7.06 -27.16 3.62
C ASP A 73 8.08 -27.42 2.51
N LYS A 74 7.67 -28.16 1.48
CA LYS A 74 8.49 -28.47 0.30
C LYS A 74 8.38 -27.42 -0.81
N ALA A 75 7.37 -26.56 -0.75
CA ALA A 75 7.15 -25.53 -1.75
C ALA A 75 8.35 -24.57 -1.84
N THR A 76 8.78 -24.27 -3.07
CA THR A 76 9.80 -23.25 -3.34
C THR A 76 9.18 -21.86 -3.36
N LEU A 77 9.97 -20.79 -3.18
CA LEU A 77 9.47 -19.41 -3.26
C LEU A 77 8.56 -19.15 -4.48
N GLY A 78 8.97 -19.60 -5.68
CA GLY A 78 8.18 -19.40 -6.90
C GLY A 78 6.83 -20.13 -6.88
N TYR A 79 6.79 -21.34 -6.30
CA TYR A 79 5.55 -22.11 -6.17
C TYR A 79 4.61 -21.50 -5.14
N ILE A 80 5.13 -21.00 -4.02
CA ILE A 80 4.35 -20.32 -2.98
C ILE A 80 3.79 -18.99 -3.51
N VAL A 81 4.61 -18.17 -4.17
CA VAL A 81 4.15 -16.92 -4.79
C VAL A 81 3.04 -17.19 -5.80
N LYS A 82 3.18 -18.22 -6.64
CA LYS A 82 2.12 -18.63 -7.57
C LYS A 82 0.84 -19.01 -6.84
N PHE A 83 0.95 -19.79 -5.76
CA PHE A 83 -0.18 -20.13 -4.89
C PHE A 83 -0.88 -18.88 -4.37
N TYR A 84 -0.15 -17.98 -3.71
CA TYR A 84 -0.69 -16.75 -3.12
C TYR A 84 -1.44 -15.87 -4.12
N HIS A 85 -0.96 -15.77 -5.35
CA HIS A 85 -1.63 -14.98 -6.39
C HIS A 85 -2.88 -15.67 -6.95
N LEU A 86 -2.82 -16.97 -7.27
CA LEU A 86 -3.95 -17.69 -7.87
C LEU A 86 -5.10 -17.88 -6.91
N THR A 87 -4.82 -18.09 -5.62
CA THR A 87 -5.85 -18.26 -4.60
C THR A 87 -6.27 -16.95 -3.93
N ARG A 88 -5.65 -15.83 -4.32
CA ARG A 88 -5.82 -14.53 -3.65
C ARG A 88 -5.55 -14.62 -2.14
N PHE A 89 -4.60 -15.46 -1.73
CA PHE A 89 -4.33 -15.74 -0.32
C PHE A 89 -3.97 -14.48 0.49
N PHE A 90 -3.37 -13.46 -0.12
CA PHE A 90 -3.13 -12.17 0.55
C PHE A 90 -4.42 -11.41 0.89
N ASP A 91 -5.53 -11.62 0.18
CA ASP A 91 -6.85 -11.09 0.55
C ASP A 91 -7.36 -11.79 1.80
N ILE A 92 -7.30 -13.12 1.80
CA ILE A 92 -7.71 -13.96 2.92
C ILE A 92 -6.95 -13.59 4.20
N VAL A 93 -5.61 -13.54 4.13
CA VAL A 93 -4.77 -13.20 5.28
C VAL A 93 -5.04 -11.77 5.77
N GLN A 94 -5.29 -10.82 4.87
CA GLN A 94 -5.54 -9.43 5.26
C GLN A 94 -6.84 -9.25 6.04
N ASN A 95 -7.84 -10.11 5.85
CA ASN A 95 -9.06 -10.08 6.66
C ASN A 95 -8.79 -10.39 8.14
N ARG A 96 -7.69 -11.09 8.45
CA ARG A 96 -7.28 -11.44 9.82
C ARG A 96 -6.33 -10.42 10.45
N LEU A 97 -5.52 -9.75 9.64
CA LEU A 97 -4.51 -8.81 10.14
C LEU A 97 -5.12 -7.43 10.36
N ASP A 98 -4.81 -6.79 11.48
CA ASP A 98 -5.15 -5.38 11.75
C ASP A 98 -4.38 -4.39 10.85
N VAL A 99 -3.45 -4.89 10.05
CA VAL A 99 -2.59 -4.13 9.15
C VAL A 99 -2.91 -4.43 7.68
N ARG A 100 -2.87 -3.39 6.85
CA ARG A 100 -3.04 -3.54 5.40
C ARG A 100 -1.73 -4.06 4.78
N LEU A 101 -1.80 -5.10 3.96
CA LEU A 101 -0.67 -5.67 3.21
C LEU A 101 -0.41 -4.90 1.90
N THR A 102 -0.43 -3.56 1.96
CA THR A 102 -0.40 -2.71 0.77
C THR A 102 0.92 -2.85 0.01
N PHE A 103 2.05 -2.85 0.72
CA PHE A 103 3.37 -2.95 0.08
C PHE A 103 3.69 -4.39 -0.32
N THR A 104 3.34 -5.36 0.51
CA THR A 104 3.56 -6.80 0.30
C THR A 104 2.92 -7.27 -1.00
N ARG A 105 1.71 -6.80 -1.32
CA ARG A 105 1.04 -7.10 -2.59
C ARG A 105 1.71 -6.45 -3.80
N LYS A 106 2.33 -5.29 -3.59
CA LYS A 106 3.01 -4.50 -4.63
C LYS A 106 4.48 -4.90 -4.81
N LEU A 107 5.02 -5.79 -3.98
CA LEU A 107 6.38 -6.29 -4.17
C LEU A 107 6.53 -6.90 -5.57
N PRO A 108 7.69 -6.72 -6.24
CA PRO A 108 7.90 -7.22 -7.59
C PRO A 108 8.20 -8.72 -7.57
N TRP A 109 7.24 -9.54 -7.13
CA TRP A 109 7.40 -10.97 -6.86
C TRP A 109 7.97 -11.76 -8.03
N LYS A 110 7.56 -11.44 -9.26
CA LYS A 110 8.13 -12.05 -10.48
C LYS A 110 9.64 -11.78 -10.57
N HIS A 111 10.08 -10.54 -10.36
CA HIS A 111 11.50 -10.19 -10.34
C HIS A 111 12.24 -10.91 -9.21
N ILE A 112 11.67 -10.93 -8.00
CA ILE A 112 12.24 -11.59 -6.83
C ILE A 112 12.51 -13.08 -7.13
N VAL A 113 11.49 -13.79 -7.64
CA VAL A 113 11.57 -15.22 -7.98
C VAL A 113 12.57 -15.47 -9.10
N THR A 114 12.51 -14.70 -10.20
CA THR A 114 13.45 -14.85 -11.32
C THR A 114 14.88 -14.66 -10.86
N LYS A 115 15.17 -13.59 -10.11
CA LYS A 115 16.54 -13.29 -9.69
C LYS A 115 17.08 -14.32 -8.70
N ARG A 116 16.25 -14.80 -7.75
CA ARG A 116 16.61 -15.90 -6.85
C ARG A 116 16.96 -17.17 -7.63
N ASN A 117 16.16 -17.54 -8.61
CA ASN A 117 16.40 -18.75 -9.41
C ASN A 117 17.68 -18.62 -10.26
N THR A 118 17.92 -17.45 -10.87
CA THR A 118 19.18 -17.17 -11.57
C THR A 118 20.39 -17.35 -10.64
N ILE A 119 20.33 -16.82 -9.42
CA ILE A 119 21.45 -16.96 -8.46
C ILE A 119 21.68 -18.41 -8.02
N ALA A 120 20.62 -19.21 -7.92
CA ALA A 120 20.70 -20.60 -7.52
C ALA A 120 21.33 -21.51 -8.58
N HIS A 121 21.22 -21.15 -9.86
CA HIS A 121 21.68 -21.98 -10.98
C HIS A 121 22.90 -21.41 -11.71
N ASP A 122 23.08 -20.09 -11.71
CA ASP A 122 24.11 -19.40 -12.47
C ASP A 122 25.12 -18.71 -11.56
N ASP A 123 26.38 -18.68 -11.99
CA ASP A 123 27.40 -17.86 -11.35
C ASP A 123 27.34 -16.43 -11.87
N CYS A 124 26.33 -15.70 -11.41
CA CYS A 124 26.10 -14.31 -11.79
C CYS A 124 26.68 -13.33 -10.77
N ILE A 125 27.28 -12.25 -11.27
CA ILE A 125 27.72 -11.13 -10.44
C ILE A 125 26.50 -10.29 -10.07
N ILE A 126 26.26 -10.12 -8.77
CA ILE A 126 25.17 -9.32 -8.23
C ILE A 126 25.70 -7.93 -7.87
N LYS A 127 25.01 -6.90 -8.36
CA LYS A 127 25.30 -5.51 -8.00
C LYS A 127 24.75 -5.19 -6.61
N LYS A 128 25.39 -4.24 -5.93
CA LYS A 128 25.05 -3.82 -4.55
C LYS A 128 23.61 -3.33 -4.42
N ASP A 129 23.14 -2.51 -5.35
CA ASP A 129 21.78 -1.96 -5.39
C ASP A 129 20.72 -3.08 -5.35
N VAL A 130 20.86 -4.09 -6.20
CA VAL A 130 19.95 -5.26 -6.22
C VAL A 130 19.94 -5.98 -4.87
N ALA A 131 21.09 -6.12 -4.22
CA ALA A 131 21.16 -6.73 -2.90
C ALA A 131 20.44 -5.90 -1.82
N ILE A 132 20.55 -4.57 -1.87
CA ILE A 132 19.84 -3.67 -0.96
C ILE A 132 18.32 -3.74 -1.18
N ASP A 133 17.86 -3.82 -2.43
CA ASP A 133 16.44 -3.97 -2.76
C ASP A 133 15.85 -5.24 -2.14
N PHE A 134 16.57 -6.37 -2.23
CA PHE A 134 16.14 -7.62 -1.63
C PHE A 134 16.05 -7.56 -0.10
N ILE A 135 16.97 -6.86 0.57
CA ILE A 135 16.87 -6.60 2.01
C ILE A 135 15.62 -5.79 2.30
N HIS A 136 15.34 -4.76 1.50
CA HIS A 136 14.17 -3.92 1.66
C HIS A 136 12.87 -4.72 1.50
N TYR A 137 12.75 -5.53 0.44
CA TYR A 137 11.59 -6.40 0.22
C TYR A 137 11.34 -7.33 1.39
N ALA A 138 12.39 -8.00 1.90
CA ALA A 138 12.28 -8.87 3.06
C ALA A 138 11.84 -8.12 4.32
N LYS A 139 12.41 -6.93 4.59
CA LYS A 139 12.03 -6.12 5.75
C LYS A 139 10.58 -5.63 5.68
N VAL A 140 10.16 -5.12 4.52
CA VAL A 140 8.79 -4.65 4.29
C VAL A 140 7.79 -5.79 4.50
N PHE A 141 8.07 -6.95 3.90
CA PHE A 141 7.23 -8.14 4.05
C PHE A 141 7.09 -8.56 5.52
N ILE A 142 8.21 -8.74 6.24
CA ILE A 142 8.18 -9.19 7.64
C ILE A 142 7.49 -8.16 8.55
N TYR A 143 7.65 -6.87 8.23
CA TYR A 143 6.99 -5.80 8.97
C TYR A 143 5.47 -5.79 8.76
N GLU A 144 4.99 -5.81 7.51
CA GLU A 144 3.56 -5.74 7.21
C GLU A 144 2.80 -7.00 7.60
N THR A 145 3.45 -8.16 7.59
CA THR A 145 2.79 -9.44 7.92
C THR A 145 2.78 -9.75 9.41
N GLU A 146 3.50 -8.95 10.22
CA GLU A 146 3.65 -9.13 11.68
C GLU A 146 4.13 -10.54 12.09
N ILE A 147 4.77 -11.29 11.18
CA ILE A 147 5.24 -12.67 11.42
C ILE A 147 6.35 -12.75 12.48
N ASP A 148 7.06 -11.66 12.71
CA ASP A 148 8.00 -11.55 13.82
C ASP A 148 7.48 -10.51 14.81
N ASP A 149 6.73 -10.97 15.82
CA ASP A 149 6.30 -10.17 16.97
C ASP A 149 7.47 -9.37 17.57
N ARG A 150 8.70 -9.91 17.50
CA ARG A 150 9.92 -9.26 18.03
C ARG A 150 10.49 -8.19 17.10
N TYR A 151 10.14 -8.18 15.82
CA TYR A 151 10.51 -7.12 14.88
C TYR A 151 9.56 -5.93 15.01
N GLY A 152 8.26 -6.22 15.27
CA GLY A 152 7.24 -5.22 15.59
C GLY A 152 7.58 -4.41 16.84
N ASP A 153 8.14 -5.05 17.87
CA ASP A 153 8.46 -4.41 19.16
C ASP A 153 9.62 -3.38 19.06
N SER A 154 10.51 -3.51 18.07
CA SER A 154 11.60 -2.54 17.89
C SER A 154 11.16 -1.23 17.20
N LEU A 155 10.00 -1.24 16.52
CA LEU A 155 9.42 -0.09 15.83
C LEU A 155 8.14 0.45 16.49
N LYS A 156 7.42 -0.38 17.26
CA LYS A 156 6.25 0.00 18.06
C LYS A 156 6.49 0.05 19.58
N SER A 157 7.74 -0.10 20.07
CA SER A 157 8.00 0.15 21.50
C SER A 157 7.79 1.63 21.80
N ASN A 158 6.67 1.91 22.48
CA ASN A 158 6.48 3.17 23.15
C ASN A 158 7.65 3.34 24.14
N LYS A 159 8.46 4.38 23.93
CA LYS A 159 9.50 4.77 24.86
C LYS A 159 8.99 5.94 25.67
N CYS A 160 9.29 5.96 26.96
CA CYS A 160 9.06 7.13 27.79
C CYS A 160 9.74 8.35 27.14
N HIS A 161 9.00 9.45 26.94
CA HIS A 161 9.54 10.65 26.29
C HIS A 161 10.58 11.37 27.16
N GLU A 162 10.55 11.18 28.48
CA GLU A 162 11.53 11.74 29.42
C GLU A 162 12.78 10.87 29.54
N CYS A 163 12.65 9.62 30.03
CA CYS A 163 13.82 8.78 30.36
C CYS A 163 14.17 7.71 29.30
N ARG A 164 13.40 7.61 28.21
CA ARG A 164 13.58 6.65 27.10
C ARG A 164 13.51 5.17 27.45
N SER A 165 13.09 4.80 28.67
CA SER A 165 12.80 3.41 29.02
C SER A 165 11.65 2.85 28.17
N ILE A 166 11.67 1.55 27.90
CA ILE A 166 10.56 0.87 27.22
C ILE A 166 9.34 0.92 28.15
N VAL A 167 8.18 1.28 27.60
CA VAL A 167 6.91 1.34 28.33
C VAL A 167 5.85 0.57 27.56
N LYS A 168 4.94 -0.11 28.27
CA LYS A 168 3.81 -0.78 27.63
C LYS A 168 2.76 0.25 27.20
N GLY A 169 2.03 -0.04 26.12
CA GLY A 169 1.04 0.88 25.57
C GLY A 169 -0.12 1.20 26.52
N GLU A 170 -0.44 0.30 27.44
CA GLU A 170 -1.48 0.49 28.46
C GLU A 170 -1.01 1.25 29.71
N TRP A 171 0.25 1.67 29.81
CA TRP A 171 0.76 2.37 30.99
C TRP A 171 0.45 3.86 30.95
N ASN A 172 -0.16 4.37 32.02
CA ASN A 172 -0.38 5.80 32.22
C ASN A 172 0.85 6.53 32.76
N TYR A 173 1.79 5.82 33.39
CA TYR A 173 3.00 6.40 33.97
C TYR A 173 4.21 5.53 33.67
N CYS A 174 5.37 6.16 33.50
CA CYS A 174 6.62 5.44 33.31
C CYS A 174 7.08 4.83 34.65
N ALA A 175 7.20 3.50 34.71
CA ALA A 175 7.69 2.81 35.91
C ALA A 175 9.13 3.18 36.30
N ASN A 176 9.93 3.72 35.37
CA ASN A 176 11.33 4.08 35.63
C ASN A 176 11.49 5.52 36.16
N CYS A 177 10.74 6.49 35.64
CA CYS A 177 10.92 7.91 36.01
C CYS A 177 9.66 8.61 36.52
N GLY A 178 8.50 7.95 36.51
CA GLY A 178 7.23 8.50 36.98
C GLY A 178 6.55 9.49 36.02
N SER A 179 7.13 9.77 34.84
CA SER A 179 6.51 10.68 33.86
C SER A 179 5.13 10.15 33.42
N ASP A 180 4.14 11.03 33.36
CA ASP A 180 2.83 10.73 32.77
C ASP A 180 3.00 10.38 31.29
N LEU A 181 2.60 9.19 30.88
CA LEU A 181 2.68 8.69 29.52
C LEU A 181 1.41 9.01 28.71
N SER A 182 0.34 9.46 29.38
CA SER A 182 -0.89 9.88 28.74
C SER A 182 -0.62 11.10 27.88
N VAL A 183 -1.11 11.05 26.64
CA VAL A 183 -0.94 12.14 25.71
C VAL A 183 -2.27 12.87 25.65
N LYS A 184 -2.33 14.10 26.14
CA LYS A 184 -3.55 14.91 25.97
C LYS A 184 -3.46 15.75 24.71
N CYS A 185 -4.58 15.89 24.00
CA CYS A 185 -4.66 16.81 22.87
C CYS A 185 -4.46 18.25 23.36
N LYS A 186 -3.46 18.98 22.84
CA LYS A 186 -3.24 20.38 23.24
C LYS A 186 -4.40 21.32 22.91
N LYS A 187 -5.28 20.94 21.97
CA LYS A 187 -6.44 21.75 21.58
C LYS A 187 -7.64 21.51 22.50
N CYS A 188 -8.08 20.26 22.64
CA CYS A 188 -9.32 19.93 23.34
C CYS A 188 -9.14 19.27 24.71
N GLY A 189 -7.90 18.93 25.09
CA GLY A 189 -7.59 18.30 26.38
C GLY A 189 -7.90 16.80 26.46
N SER A 190 -8.58 16.22 25.48
CA SER A 190 -8.94 14.79 25.45
C SER A 190 -7.70 13.90 25.47
N GLU A 191 -7.80 12.77 26.17
CA GLU A 191 -6.77 11.74 26.18
C GLU A 191 -6.63 11.08 24.81
N LEU A 192 -5.39 10.87 24.39
CA LEU A 192 -4.99 10.24 23.14
C LEU A 192 -4.17 9.01 23.47
N LYS A 193 -4.40 7.94 22.72
CA LYS A 193 -3.46 6.81 22.68
C LYS A 193 -2.14 7.30 22.08
N GLN A 194 -1.01 6.78 22.57
CA GLN A 194 0.31 7.17 22.06
C GLN A 194 0.48 6.91 20.56
N SER A 195 -0.18 5.87 20.04
CA SER A 195 -0.19 5.52 18.61
C SER A 195 -1.03 6.47 17.74
N TRP A 196 -1.84 7.35 18.33
CA TRP A 196 -2.71 8.25 17.58
C TRP A 196 -1.95 9.51 17.14
N SER A 197 -1.90 9.69 15.82
CA SER A 197 -1.39 10.90 15.17
C SER A 197 -2.46 11.99 15.04
N ILE A 198 -3.74 11.64 15.11
CA ILE A 198 -4.88 12.55 14.98
C ILE A 198 -5.81 12.36 16.19
N CYS A 199 -6.29 13.46 16.77
CA CYS A 199 -7.27 13.41 17.85
C CYS A 199 -8.67 13.06 17.31
N PRO A 200 -9.35 12.02 17.81
CA PRO A 200 -10.69 11.66 17.31
C PRO A 200 -11.75 12.73 17.66
N GLU A 201 -11.61 13.39 18.81
CA GLU A 201 -12.57 14.38 19.28
C GLU A 201 -12.52 15.68 18.46
N CYS A 202 -11.32 16.20 18.19
CA CYS A 202 -11.18 17.51 17.54
C CYS A 202 -10.63 17.46 16.11
N LYS A 203 -10.33 16.25 15.61
CA LYS A 203 -9.80 15.95 14.27
C LYS A 203 -8.52 16.70 13.90
N ARG A 204 -7.75 17.21 14.89
CA ARG A 204 -6.46 17.86 14.63
C ARG A 204 -5.28 16.88 14.79
N PRO A 205 -4.22 17.06 13.99
CA PRO A 205 -2.96 16.37 14.21
C PRO A 205 -2.38 16.66 15.59
N ARG A 206 -1.73 15.67 16.17
CA ARG A 206 -1.04 15.77 17.44
C ARG A 206 0.17 16.70 17.30
N SER A 207 0.12 17.85 17.97
CA SER A 207 1.21 18.83 18.01
C SER A 207 2.52 18.19 18.48
N GLY A 208 3.58 18.26 17.67
CA GLY A 208 4.91 17.77 18.02
C GLY A 208 5.30 16.41 17.43
N VAL A 209 4.40 15.72 16.71
CA VAL A 209 4.85 14.74 15.72
C VAL A 209 5.48 15.55 14.60
N LYS A 210 6.81 15.74 14.66
CA LYS A 210 7.56 16.25 13.52
C LYS A 210 7.40 15.19 12.43
N VAL A 211 6.45 15.41 11.52
CA VAL A 211 6.53 14.82 10.19
C VAL A 211 7.93 15.17 9.71
N LYS A 212 8.79 14.17 9.53
CA LYS A 212 10.24 14.38 9.43
C LYS A 212 10.61 15.36 8.32
N ASP A 213 9.75 15.49 7.32
CA ASP A 213 9.61 16.62 6.43
C ASP A 213 8.23 16.51 5.74
N PRO A 214 7.28 17.44 5.93
CA PRO A 214 5.99 17.41 5.26
C PRO A 214 6.11 17.37 3.73
N ILE A 215 7.13 18.03 3.17
CA ILE A 215 7.39 18.03 1.74
C ILE A 215 7.79 16.63 1.31
N GLN A 216 8.78 16.02 1.97
CA GLN A 216 9.22 14.66 1.66
C GLN A 216 8.11 13.61 1.78
N MET A 217 7.23 13.73 2.78
CA MET A 217 6.09 12.82 2.89
C MET A 217 5.11 12.99 1.74
N TYR A 218 4.86 14.23 1.31
CA TYR A 218 4.03 14.50 0.15
C TYR A 218 4.63 13.96 -1.14
N GLN A 219 5.96 14.09 -1.29
CA GLN A 219 6.71 13.48 -2.40
C GLN A 219 6.44 11.97 -2.50
N TYR A 220 6.50 11.23 -1.40
CA TYR A 220 6.19 9.80 -1.41
C TYR A 220 4.75 9.48 -1.83
N TYR A 221 3.79 10.33 -1.47
CA TYR A 221 2.42 10.17 -1.94
C TYR A 221 2.30 10.44 -3.43
N CYS A 222 2.96 11.49 -3.95
CA CYS A 222 3.01 11.76 -5.38
C CYS A 222 3.67 10.60 -6.15
N GLU A 223 4.82 10.10 -5.70
CA GLU A 223 5.50 8.94 -6.30
C GLU A 223 4.60 7.69 -6.33
N ALA A 224 3.87 7.43 -5.24
CA ALA A 224 3.02 6.26 -5.12
C ALA A 224 1.77 6.33 -6.02
N VAL A 225 1.21 7.53 -6.17
CA VAL A 225 0.04 7.78 -7.02
C VAL A 225 0.45 7.78 -8.50
N TRP A 226 1.55 8.41 -8.86
CA TRP A 226 2.04 8.44 -10.25
C TRP A 226 2.79 7.15 -10.67
N ALA A 227 2.77 6.11 -9.85
CA ALA A 227 3.54 4.89 -10.09
C ALA A 227 3.13 4.15 -11.38
N ASP A 228 1.88 4.29 -11.81
CA ASP A 228 1.35 3.77 -13.07
C ASP A 228 1.34 4.83 -14.20
N GLY A 229 1.83 6.04 -13.92
CA GLY A 229 1.86 7.17 -14.84
C GLY A 229 0.53 7.90 -15.01
N ILE A 230 -0.47 7.60 -14.18
CA ILE A 230 -1.83 8.14 -14.28
C ILE A 230 -2.26 8.71 -12.93
N LEU A 231 -3.07 9.77 -12.96
CA LEU A 231 -3.64 10.38 -11.75
C LEU A 231 -5.16 10.38 -11.87
N THR A 232 -5.79 9.43 -11.19
CA THR A 232 -7.26 9.32 -11.13
C THR A 232 -7.89 10.45 -10.29
N LYS A 233 -9.22 10.61 -10.35
CA LYS A 233 -9.95 11.61 -9.55
C LYS A 233 -9.83 11.30 -8.05
N GLU A 234 -9.95 10.03 -7.70
CA GLU A 234 -9.83 9.51 -6.35
C GLU A 234 -8.44 9.76 -5.78
N GLU A 235 -7.40 9.54 -6.58
CA GLU A 235 -6.01 9.80 -6.18
C GLU A 235 -5.70 11.29 -6.10
N LYS A 236 -6.22 12.12 -7.00
CA LYS A 236 -6.12 13.57 -6.89
C LYS A 236 -6.79 14.07 -5.61
N HIS A 237 -7.98 13.56 -5.30
CA HIS A 237 -8.66 13.88 -4.04
C HIS A 237 -7.86 13.40 -2.82
N PHE A 238 -7.25 12.21 -2.90
CA PHE A 238 -6.34 11.71 -1.87
C PHE A 238 -5.14 12.63 -1.67
N LEU A 239 -4.47 13.08 -2.73
CA LEU A 239 -3.36 14.03 -2.65
C LEU A 239 -3.80 15.37 -2.03
N GLU A 240 -5.00 15.85 -2.35
CA GLU A 240 -5.55 17.07 -1.75
C GLU A 240 -5.78 16.93 -0.24
N LEU A 241 -6.35 15.79 0.20
CA LEU A 241 -6.50 15.49 1.63
C LEU A 241 -5.14 15.39 2.34
N LYS A 242 -4.14 14.75 1.70
CA LYS A 242 -2.79 14.65 2.26
C LYS A 242 -2.08 15.99 2.32
N ARG A 243 -2.30 16.88 1.35
CA ARG A 243 -1.81 18.26 1.39
C ARG A 243 -2.32 18.98 2.64
N GLU A 244 -3.63 18.92 2.90
CA GLU A 244 -4.25 19.55 4.06
C GLU A 244 -3.75 18.95 5.38
N GLU A 245 -3.67 17.61 5.47
CA GLU A 245 -3.16 16.91 6.65
C GLU A 245 -1.71 17.30 6.98
N LEU A 246 -0.88 17.49 5.95
CA LEU A 246 0.53 17.87 6.08
C LEU A 246 0.73 19.38 6.27
N GLY A 247 -0.34 20.19 6.13
CA GLY A 247 -0.29 21.65 6.26
C GLY A 247 0.49 22.34 5.14
N LEU A 248 0.53 21.76 3.95
CA LEU A 248 1.20 22.34 2.79
C LEU A 248 0.32 23.38 2.09
N SER A 249 0.93 24.47 1.60
CA SER A 249 0.23 25.42 0.73
C SER A 249 -0.04 24.78 -0.65
N HIS A 250 -1.04 25.30 -1.38
CA HIS A 250 -1.32 24.83 -2.73
C HIS A 250 -0.11 25.02 -3.65
N GLU A 251 0.61 26.15 -3.55
CA GLU A 251 1.79 26.41 -4.36
C GLU A 251 2.89 25.37 -4.10
N THR A 252 3.16 25.07 -2.82
CA THR A 252 4.18 24.10 -2.41
C THR A 252 3.83 22.70 -2.90
N ALA A 253 2.58 22.26 -2.71
CA ALA A 253 2.12 20.95 -3.17
C ALA A 253 2.21 20.82 -4.69
N HIS A 254 1.78 21.86 -5.42
CA HIS A 254 1.84 21.90 -6.88
C HIS A 254 3.28 21.92 -7.43
N GLU A 255 4.24 22.52 -6.73
CA GLU A 255 5.67 22.38 -7.06
C GLU A 255 6.17 20.95 -6.89
N VAL A 256 5.80 20.28 -5.80
CA VAL A 256 6.16 18.88 -5.56
C VAL A 256 5.54 17.96 -6.60
N GLU A 257 4.24 18.06 -6.86
CA GLU A 257 3.55 17.23 -7.85
C GLU A 257 4.22 17.32 -9.23
N ARG A 258 4.61 18.53 -9.66
CA ARG A 258 5.30 18.77 -10.93
C ARG A 258 6.65 18.06 -11.08
N LEU A 259 7.32 17.70 -9.98
CA LEU A 259 8.58 16.94 -10.03
C LEU A 259 8.37 15.46 -10.35
N TYR A 260 7.19 14.92 -10.04
CA TYR A 260 6.89 13.49 -10.17
C TYR A 260 5.89 13.18 -11.27
N THR A 261 5.22 14.21 -11.76
CA THR A 261 4.24 14.05 -12.81
C THR A 261 4.93 13.98 -14.16
N PRO A 262 4.67 12.95 -15.00
CA PRO A 262 5.12 12.95 -16.38
C PRO A 262 4.54 14.16 -17.11
N ILE A 263 5.41 15.06 -17.59
CA ILE A 263 5.01 16.31 -18.25
C ILE A 263 4.09 16.01 -19.45
N GLU A 264 4.40 14.95 -20.16
CA GLU A 264 3.67 14.44 -21.31
C GLU A 264 2.22 14.06 -20.93
N ALA A 265 2.04 13.40 -19.78
CA ALA A 265 0.72 13.03 -19.27
C ALA A 265 -0.12 14.26 -18.86
N ILE A 266 0.50 15.28 -18.25
CA ILE A 266 -0.19 16.55 -17.94
C ILE A 266 -0.62 17.24 -19.23
N MET A 267 0.30 17.41 -20.18
CA MET A 267 0.01 18.11 -21.42
C MET A 267 -1.11 17.43 -22.19
N PHE A 268 -1.11 16.09 -22.19
CA PHE A 268 -2.17 15.33 -22.83
C PHE A 268 -3.50 15.46 -22.08
N ARG A 269 -3.51 15.39 -20.75
CA ARG A 269 -4.73 15.62 -19.95
C ARG A 269 -5.32 17.01 -20.20
N VAL A 270 -4.50 18.06 -20.24
CA VAL A 270 -4.95 19.42 -20.54
C VAL A 270 -5.56 19.50 -21.94
N ALA A 271 -4.99 18.80 -22.92
CA ALA A 271 -5.58 18.71 -24.25
C ALA A 271 -6.94 18.02 -24.22
N VAL A 272 -7.09 16.91 -23.49
CA VAL A 272 -8.38 16.21 -23.32
C VAL A 272 -9.42 17.11 -22.65
N GLU A 273 -9.07 17.75 -21.54
CA GLU A 273 -9.98 18.66 -20.81
C GLU A 273 -10.37 19.88 -21.65
N ALA A 274 -9.46 20.41 -22.47
CA ALA A 274 -9.75 21.51 -23.40
C ALA A 274 -10.60 21.09 -24.61
N THR A 275 -10.62 19.79 -24.96
CA THR A 275 -11.53 19.24 -25.96
C THR A 275 -12.91 18.96 -25.36
N LEU A 276 -12.98 18.56 -24.08
CA LEU A 276 -14.23 18.24 -23.35
C LEU A 276 -15.10 19.47 -22.99
N VAL A 277 -14.97 20.61 -23.67
CA VAL A 277 -15.66 21.85 -23.29
C VAL A 277 -17.19 21.74 -23.40
N ASP A 278 -17.69 20.91 -24.30
CA ASP A 278 -19.13 20.63 -24.48
C ASP A 278 -19.62 19.38 -23.72
N GLY A 279 -18.73 18.74 -22.94
CA GLY A 279 -19.02 17.54 -22.15
C GLY A 279 -19.06 16.24 -22.95
N VAL A 280 -18.76 16.26 -24.26
CA VAL A 280 -18.70 15.09 -25.12
C VAL A 280 -17.36 15.07 -25.85
N ILE A 281 -16.87 13.89 -26.25
CA ILE A 281 -15.75 13.80 -27.20
C ILE A 281 -16.20 12.92 -28.36
N ASP A 282 -16.37 13.55 -29.52
CA ASP A 282 -16.78 12.87 -30.74
C ASP A 282 -15.64 12.04 -31.37
N GLU A 283 -15.91 11.35 -32.49
CA GLU A 283 -14.89 10.48 -33.10
C GLU A 283 -13.75 11.26 -33.76
N ASP A 284 -14.02 12.44 -34.31
CA ASP A 284 -12.99 13.27 -34.94
C ASP A 284 -12.05 13.85 -33.87
N GLU A 285 -12.60 14.26 -32.74
CA GLU A 285 -11.86 14.70 -31.55
C GLU A 285 -11.06 13.56 -30.92
N ARG A 286 -11.59 12.32 -30.87
CA ARG A 286 -10.84 11.12 -30.44
C ARG A 286 -9.64 10.86 -31.34
N VAL A 287 -9.81 10.97 -32.66
CA VAL A 287 -8.71 10.81 -33.61
C VAL A 287 -7.67 11.90 -33.41
N TYR A 288 -8.09 13.15 -33.21
CA TYR A 288 -7.22 14.27 -32.90
C TYR A 288 -6.42 14.02 -31.61
N LEU A 289 -7.08 13.64 -30.51
CA LEU A 289 -6.44 13.38 -29.21
C LEU A 289 -5.48 12.20 -29.28
N ARG A 290 -5.80 11.10 -29.98
CA ARG A 290 -4.83 10.01 -30.19
C ARG A 290 -3.56 10.47 -30.90
N LYS A 291 -3.69 11.33 -31.90
CA LYS A 291 -2.55 11.91 -32.60
C LYS A 291 -1.75 12.86 -31.69
N GLN A 292 -2.41 13.63 -30.85
CA GLN A 292 -1.74 14.47 -29.86
C GLN A 292 -0.98 13.64 -28.83
N ALA A 293 -1.56 12.55 -28.32
CA ALA A 293 -0.87 11.62 -27.42
C ALA A 293 0.43 11.08 -28.06
N GLU A 294 0.36 10.65 -29.32
CA GLU A 294 1.54 10.17 -30.07
C GLU A 294 2.62 11.27 -30.21
N VAL A 295 2.22 12.50 -30.55
CA VAL A 295 3.14 13.65 -30.65
C VAL A 295 3.79 13.98 -29.31
N MET A 296 3.07 13.81 -28.20
CA MET A 296 3.56 14.04 -26.84
C MET A 296 4.35 12.84 -26.28
N GLY A 297 4.44 11.71 -26.99
CA GLY A 297 5.11 10.52 -26.50
C GLY A 297 4.34 9.76 -25.41
N VAL A 298 3.03 10.00 -25.28
CA VAL A 298 2.16 9.30 -24.34
C VAL A 298 1.73 7.96 -24.95
N SER A 299 1.92 6.86 -24.22
CA SER A 299 1.50 5.54 -24.70
C SER A 299 -0.01 5.48 -24.90
N ARG A 300 -0.46 4.57 -25.77
CA ARG A 300 -1.89 4.42 -26.07
C ARG A 300 -2.68 4.00 -24.83
N GLU A 301 -2.09 3.19 -23.97
CA GLU A 301 -2.68 2.72 -22.71
C GLU A 301 -2.90 3.91 -21.77
N ILE A 302 -1.84 4.69 -21.48
CA ILE A 302 -1.92 5.88 -20.62
C ILE A 302 -2.90 6.89 -21.20
N ALA A 303 -2.86 7.13 -22.51
CA ALA A 303 -3.78 8.04 -23.18
C ALA A 303 -5.25 7.62 -22.98
N ASN A 304 -5.58 6.34 -23.15
CA ASN A 304 -6.94 5.84 -22.94
C ASN A 304 -7.38 5.95 -21.48
N GLU A 305 -6.48 5.73 -20.53
CA GLU A 305 -6.80 5.85 -19.11
C GLU A 305 -7.02 7.31 -18.69
N ILE A 306 -6.18 8.24 -19.16
CA ILE A 306 -6.41 9.69 -19.00
C ILE A 306 -7.76 10.09 -19.61
N PHE A 307 -8.09 9.56 -20.79
CA PHE A 307 -9.34 9.82 -21.48
C PHE A 307 -10.55 9.36 -20.65
N ASN A 308 -10.53 8.12 -20.17
CA ASN A 308 -11.58 7.56 -19.32
C ASN A 308 -11.70 8.33 -18.00
N ALA A 309 -10.56 8.70 -17.39
CA ALA A 309 -10.53 9.46 -16.15
C ALA A 309 -11.10 10.87 -16.31
N CYS A 310 -11.05 11.48 -17.50
CA CYS A 310 -11.67 12.78 -17.75
C CYS A 310 -13.19 12.66 -18.01
N LEU A 311 -13.63 11.63 -18.74
CA LEU A 311 -15.05 11.43 -19.05
C LEU A 311 -15.92 11.05 -17.84
N THR A 312 -15.33 10.45 -16.81
CA THR A 312 -16.04 10.10 -15.57
C THR A 312 -16.27 11.30 -14.64
N ILE A 313 -15.65 12.45 -14.91
CA ILE A 313 -15.66 13.62 -14.03
C ILE A 313 -17.03 14.30 -13.98
N ASP A 314 -17.74 14.40 -15.11
CA ASP A 314 -18.99 15.18 -15.20
C ASP A 314 -20.26 14.32 -15.28
N SER A 315 -20.16 13.08 -15.78
CA SER A 315 -21.37 12.26 -15.98
C SER A 315 -22.01 11.78 -14.68
N VAL A 316 -21.25 11.49 -13.62
CA VAL A 316 -21.81 10.89 -12.39
C VAL A 316 -22.49 11.90 -11.48
N GLU A 317 -21.99 13.13 -11.38
CA GLU A 317 -22.55 14.15 -10.47
C GLU A 317 -23.85 14.76 -11.00
N ASP A 318 -23.97 14.93 -12.33
CA ASP A 318 -25.20 15.39 -12.97
C ASP A 318 -26.22 14.26 -13.16
N LEU A 319 -25.79 13.00 -13.39
CA LEU A 319 -26.69 11.84 -13.33
C LEU A 319 -27.22 11.59 -11.91
N TYR A 320 -26.43 11.82 -10.86
CA TYR A 320 -26.93 11.70 -9.48
C TYR A 320 -27.93 12.80 -9.12
N LYS A 321 -27.70 14.06 -9.56
CA LYS A 321 -28.64 15.17 -9.33
C LYS A 321 -29.93 15.01 -10.14
N GLU A 322 -29.86 14.55 -11.39
CA GLU A 322 -31.05 14.26 -12.18
C GLU A 322 -31.84 13.04 -11.67
N ASN A 323 -31.16 11.95 -11.31
CA ASN A 323 -31.85 10.74 -10.85
C ASN A 323 -32.44 10.89 -9.44
N LYS A 324 -31.82 11.65 -8.54
CA LYS A 324 -32.42 11.96 -7.23
C LYS A 324 -33.71 12.79 -7.38
N SER A 325 -33.74 13.69 -8.36
CA SER A 325 -34.92 14.51 -8.69
C SER A 325 -36.03 13.67 -9.32
N LYS A 326 -35.70 12.77 -10.26
CA LYS A 326 -36.68 11.89 -10.93
C LYS A 326 -37.24 10.80 -9.99
N VAL A 327 -36.44 10.27 -9.07
CA VAL A 327 -36.87 9.26 -8.08
C VAL A 327 -37.79 9.86 -7.01
N ILE A 328 -37.55 11.10 -6.58
CA ILE A 328 -38.46 11.82 -5.65
C ILE A 328 -39.79 12.11 -6.34
N VAL A 329 -39.79 12.56 -7.60
CA VAL A 329 -41.05 12.85 -8.34
C VAL A 329 -41.87 11.58 -8.58
N MET A 330 -41.25 10.45 -8.92
CA MET A 330 -41.98 9.19 -9.11
C MET A 330 -42.56 8.59 -7.82
N ASN A 331 -41.91 8.76 -6.67
CA ASN A 331 -42.44 8.30 -5.39
C ASN A 331 -43.57 9.19 -4.87
N THR A 332 -43.54 10.50 -5.18
CA THR A 332 -44.61 11.43 -4.81
C THR A 332 -45.87 11.24 -5.66
N LEU A 333 -45.74 10.88 -6.93
CA LEU A 333 -46.88 10.57 -7.80
C LEU A 333 -47.58 9.25 -7.44
N LYS A 334 -46.85 8.25 -6.94
CA LYS A 334 -47.43 6.97 -6.49
C LYS A 334 -48.22 7.08 -5.18
N GLN A 335 -47.97 8.10 -4.36
CA GLN A 335 -48.69 8.30 -3.09
C GLN A 335 -50.00 9.09 -3.24
N ASN A 336 -50.23 9.74 -4.39
CA ASN A 336 -51.45 10.53 -4.66
C ASN A 336 -52.48 9.79 -5.52
N THR A 337 -52.24 8.52 -5.86
CA THR A 337 -53.15 7.70 -6.69
C THR A 337 -53.76 6.51 -5.93
N ASN A 338 -53.79 6.54 -4.60
CA ASN A 338 -54.55 5.60 -3.78
C ASN A 338 -55.61 6.32 -2.95
#